data_AF-A0A3R8V962-F1
#
_entry.id   AF-A0A3R8V962-F1
#
_cell.length_a   1.000
_cell.length_b   1.000
_cell.length_c   1.000
_cell.angle_alpha   90.00
_cell.angle_beta   90.00
_cell.angle_gamma   90.00
#
_symmetry.space_group_name_H-M   'P 1'
#
loop_
_entity.id
_entity.type
_entity.pdbx_description
1 polymer ?
#
loop_
_entity_poly.entity_id
_entity_poly.type
_entity_poly.pdbx_seq_one_letter_code
_entity_poly.pdbx_strand_id
1 'polypeptide(L)'
;MQSADYVPGVSGWKMENGLIEMNGGPHGPVRIGSLDAEEVKPTDEQLAAICLTRQDLAEPFIVVDGITYINEGCIQEAKFTSESTDAKGQPLVEIDLKKGEISMRAAESKAQLYAQFSSSGKLVMSGLGPGLSIFEKAKSQGFSSVQDYLASFIAESQLGVDLCSQIEKISASDGIGVSQEQLDTDENFIRRIQTAAQRGAQEGCRLVLDELKRSR
;
A
#
# COMPACT_ATOMS: atom_id res chain seq x y z
N MET A 1 -16.43 -20.23 -32.59
CA MET A 1 -15.81 -21.15 -31.59
C MET A 1 -16.69 -21.17 -30.35
N GLN A 2 -16.81 -22.27 -29.61
CA GLN A 2 -17.61 -22.29 -28.38
C GLN A 2 -17.06 -23.28 -27.36
N SER A 3 -17.44 -23.10 -26.10
CA SER A 3 -17.16 -24.05 -25.03
C SER A 3 -18.01 -25.31 -25.16
N ALA A 4 -17.55 -26.40 -24.55
CA ALA A 4 -18.23 -27.70 -24.60
C ALA A 4 -19.57 -27.71 -23.84
N ASP A 5 -19.74 -26.79 -22.89
CA ASP A 5 -20.90 -26.59 -22.03
C ASP A 5 -21.76 -25.40 -22.44
N TYR A 6 -21.59 -24.90 -23.68
CA TYR A 6 -22.35 -23.76 -24.17
C TYR A 6 -23.84 -24.09 -24.28
N VAL A 7 -24.64 -23.39 -23.49
CA VAL A 7 -26.10 -23.38 -23.54
C VAL A 7 -26.54 -21.91 -23.64
N PRO A 8 -27.17 -21.48 -24.75
CA PRO A 8 -27.56 -20.09 -24.96
C PRO A 8 -28.34 -19.52 -23.77
N GLY A 9 -27.84 -18.42 -23.19
CA GLY A 9 -28.46 -17.74 -22.06
C GLY A 9 -28.35 -18.45 -20.71
N VAL A 10 -27.65 -19.59 -20.62
CA VAL A 10 -27.53 -20.38 -19.39
C VAL A 10 -26.07 -20.54 -18.96
N SER A 11 -25.22 -21.10 -19.82
CA SER A 11 -23.84 -21.46 -19.46
C SER A 11 -22.87 -21.44 -20.64
N GLY A 12 -21.57 -21.45 -20.32
CA GLY A 12 -20.49 -21.52 -21.30
C GLY A 12 -20.25 -20.22 -22.06
N TRP A 13 -19.40 -20.30 -23.09
CA TRP A 13 -19.05 -19.15 -23.93
C TRP A 13 -19.11 -19.50 -25.41
N LYS A 14 -19.41 -18.51 -26.25
CA LYS A 14 -19.27 -18.61 -27.70
C LYS A 14 -18.55 -17.39 -28.27
N MET A 15 -17.83 -17.60 -29.35
CA MET A 15 -17.21 -16.56 -30.16
C MET A 15 -17.74 -16.68 -31.59
N GLU A 16 -18.40 -15.63 -32.06
CA GLU A 16 -19.08 -15.57 -33.36
C GLU A 16 -18.96 -14.14 -33.91
N ASN A 17 -18.54 -13.99 -35.17
CA ASN A 17 -18.43 -12.69 -35.85
C ASN A 17 -17.64 -11.61 -35.07
N GLY A 18 -16.53 -11.97 -34.42
CA GLY A 18 -15.72 -11.03 -33.63
C GLY A 18 -16.33 -10.63 -32.27
N LEU A 19 -17.46 -11.25 -31.91
CA LEU A 19 -18.12 -11.10 -30.62
C LEU A 19 -17.83 -12.32 -29.74
N ILE A 20 -17.49 -12.08 -28.47
CA ILE A 20 -17.40 -13.10 -27.42
C ILE A 20 -18.64 -12.95 -26.53
N GLU A 21 -19.47 -13.98 -26.43
CA GLU A 21 -20.58 -14.06 -25.49
C GLU A 21 -20.22 -15.04 -24.36
N MET A 22 -20.38 -14.59 -23.12
CA MET A 22 -20.15 -15.38 -21.91
C MET A 22 -21.45 -15.49 -21.11
N ASN A 23 -21.90 -16.71 -20.85
CA ASN A 23 -23.10 -17.03 -20.06
C ASN A 23 -22.70 -17.58 -18.69
N GLY A 24 -23.49 -17.29 -17.64
CA GLY A 24 -23.34 -17.91 -16.31
C GLY A 24 -23.40 -16.97 -15.10
N GLY A 25 -23.56 -15.66 -15.31
CA GLY A 25 -23.72 -14.68 -14.22
C GLY A 25 -25.19 -14.40 -13.87
N PRO A 26 -25.48 -13.89 -12.66
CA PRO A 26 -26.83 -13.50 -12.23
C PRO A 26 -27.44 -12.35 -13.06
N HIS A 27 -26.63 -11.70 -13.89
CA HIS A 27 -27.01 -10.57 -14.73
C HIS A 27 -27.20 -10.93 -16.22
N GLY A 28 -27.18 -12.22 -16.56
CA GLY A 28 -27.38 -12.70 -17.94
C GLY A 28 -26.09 -12.71 -18.80
N PRO A 29 -26.21 -12.93 -20.12
CA PRO A 29 -25.09 -12.98 -21.05
C PRO A 29 -24.29 -11.67 -21.11
N VAL A 30 -22.98 -11.76 -20.94
CA VAL A 30 -22.04 -10.65 -21.20
C VAL A 30 -21.50 -10.80 -22.62
N ARG A 31 -21.54 -9.73 -23.41
CA ARG A 31 -21.03 -9.71 -24.79
C ARG A 31 -19.88 -8.71 -24.91
N ILE A 32 -18.73 -9.18 -25.39
CA ILE A 32 -17.49 -8.41 -25.55
C ILE A 32 -17.10 -8.49 -27.03
N GLY A 33 -17.09 -7.36 -27.73
CA GLY A 33 -16.68 -7.28 -29.14
C GLY A 33 -17.48 -6.27 -29.95
N SER A 34 -17.06 -6.11 -31.21
CA SER A 34 -17.49 -5.07 -32.17
C SER A 34 -16.78 -3.71 -32.04
N LEU A 35 -15.44 -3.72 -32.04
CA LEU A 35 -14.61 -2.50 -32.06
C LEU A 35 -14.84 -1.59 -33.29
N ASP A 36 -15.36 -2.15 -34.38
CA ASP A 36 -15.61 -1.43 -35.64
C ASP A 36 -17.08 -0.97 -35.81
N ALA A 37 -17.98 -1.30 -34.88
CA ALA A 37 -19.35 -0.78 -34.92
C ALA A 37 -19.41 0.59 -34.27
N GLU A 38 -20.23 1.50 -34.82
CA GLU A 38 -20.54 2.76 -34.16
C GLU A 38 -21.04 2.49 -32.74
N GLU A 39 -20.47 3.21 -31.78
CA GLU A 39 -20.80 3.09 -30.36
C GLU A 39 -22.29 3.35 -30.14
N VAL A 40 -23.07 2.28 -29.93
CA VAL A 40 -24.50 2.40 -29.64
C VAL A 40 -24.65 2.82 -28.19
N LYS A 41 -24.93 4.11 -27.98
CA LYS A 41 -25.27 4.62 -26.65
C LYS A 41 -26.54 3.92 -26.14
N PRO A 42 -26.48 3.21 -25.00
CA PRO A 42 -27.65 2.54 -24.43
C PRO A 42 -28.76 3.56 -24.13
N THR A 43 -30.02 3.16 -24.31
CA THR A 43 -31.17 4.00 -23.94
C THR A 43 -31.36 4.01 -22.43
N ASP A 44 -32.05 5.02 -21.89
CA ASP A 44 -32.29 5.13 -20.44
C ASP A 44 -33.10 3.94 -19.89
N GLU A 45 -33.95 3.32 -20.71
CA GLU A 45 -34.66 2.09 -20.38
C GLU A 45 -33.74 0.88 -20.23
N GLN A 46 -32.71 0.77 -21.09
CA GLN A 46 -31.69 -0.28 -20.99
C GLN A 46 -30.81 -0.07 -19.76
N LEU A 47 -30.46 1.17 -19.44
CA LEU A 47 -29.69 1.50 -18.23
C LEU A 47 -30.46 1.14 -16.95
N ALA A 48 -31.75 1.47 -16.91
CA ALA A 48 -32.63 1.13 -15.78
C ALA A 48 -32.75 -0.40 -15.58
N ALA A 49 -32.78 -1.19 -16.66
CA ALA A 49 -32.83 -2.65 -16.58
C ALA A 49 -31.57 -3.28 -15.99
N ILE A 50 -30.43 -2.59 -16.05
CA ILE A 50 -29.13 -3.03 -15.50
C ILE A 50 -28.85 -2.35 -14.15
N CYS A 51 -29.80 -1.55 -13.63
CA CYS A 51 -29.63 -0.73 -12.42
C CYS A 51 -28.44 0.24 -12.48
N LEU A 52 -28.03 0.67 -13.68
CA LEU A 52 -26.93 1.61 -13.88
C LEU A 52 -27.49 3.01 -14.14
N THR A 53 -26.86 4.03 -13.56
CA THR A 53 -27.08 5.43 -13.90
C THR A 53 -26.08 5.90 -14.94
N ARG A 54 -26.37 6.97 -15.69
CA ARG A 54 -25.39 7.56 -16.62
C ARG A 54 -24.11 8.04 -15.92
N GLN A 55 -24.15 8.31 -14.62
CA GLN A 55 -22.97 8.63 -13.81
C GLN A 55 -22.06 7.41 -13.62
N ASP A 56 -22.62 6.20 -13.54
CA ASP A 56 -21.86 4.95 -13.42
C ASP A 56 -21.09 4.62 -14.71
N LEU A 57 -21.46 5.25 -15.82
CA LEU A 57 -20.84 5.13 -17.14
C LEU A 57 -19.87 6.27 -17.49
N ALA A 58 -19.57 7.18 -16.54
CA ALA A 58 -18.51 8.16 -16.73
C ALA A 58 -17.22 7.43 -17.14
N GLU A 59 -16.57 7.89 -18.22
CA GLU A 59 -15.53 7.16 -18.97
C GLU A 59 -14.60 6.37 -18.04
N PRO A 60 -14.76 5.04 -17.95
CA PRO A 60 -13.83 4.22 -17.22
C PRO A 60 -12.55 4.13 -18.04
N PHE A 61 -11.40 4.47 -17.45
CA PHE A 61 -10.13 4.02 -18.03
C PHE A 61 -9.69 2.74 -17.32
N ILE A 62 -9.34 1.74 -18.14
CA ILE A 62 -8.94 0.40 -17.69
C ILE A 62 -7.58 0.53 -16.99
N VAL A 63 -7.43 0.02 -15.76
CA VAL A 63 -6.10 -0.06 -15.14
C VAL A 63 -5.86 -1.40 -14.43
N VAL A 64 -4.65 -1.90 -14.74
CA VAL A 64 -3.81 -2.95 -14.13
C VAL A 64 -4.05 -4.38 -14.63
N ASP A 65 -5.25 -4.96 -14.54
CA ASP A 65 -5.42 -6.42 -14.79
C ASP A 65 -6.45 -6.79 -15.88
N GLY A 66 -6.95 -5.81 -16.65
CA GLY A 66 -7.94 -6.03 -17.72
C GLY A 66 -9.36 -6.36 -17.23
N ILE A 67 -9.57 -6.50 -15.91
CA ILE A 67 -10.88 -6.78 -15.29
C ILE A 67 -11.28 -5.73 -14.25
N THR A 68 -10.36 -4.87 -13.81
CA THR A 68 -10.63 -3.85 -12.79
C THR A 68 -10.90 -2.51 -13.46
N TYR A 69 -12.14 -2.04 -13.31
CA TYR A 69 -12.58 -0.73 -13.79
C TYR A 69 -12.51 0.27 -12.65
N ILE A 70 -11.74 1.34 -12.81
CA ILE A 70 -11.75 2.46 -11.88
C ILE A 70 -12.41 3.63 -12.62
N ASN A 71 -13.58 4.05 -12.12
CA ASN A 71 -14.29 5.19 -12.67
C ASN A 71 -13.51 6.47 -12.34
N GLU A 72 -13.17 7.27 -13.36
CA GLU A 72 -12.42 8.52 -13.19
C GLU A 72 -13.15 9.50 -12.26
N GLY A 73 -14.48 9.56 -12.36
CA GLY A 73 -15.33 10.34 -11.46
C GLY A 73 -15.13 9.96 -9.99
N CYS A 74 -14.93 8.68 -9.70
CA CYS A 74 -14.60 8.24 -8.34
C CYS A 74 -13.23 8.75 -7.88
N ILE A 75 -12.25 8.91 -8.77
CA ILE A 75 -10.93 9.47 -8.43
C ILE A 75 -11.02 10.99 -8.21
N GLN A 76 -11.79 11.69 -9.05
CA GLN A 76 -11.91 13.15 -8.98
C GLN A 76 -12.61 13.64 -7.70
N GLU A 77 -13.44 12.81 -7.08
CA GLU A 77 -14.15 13.11 -5.83
C GLU A 77 -13.56 12.40 -4.60
N ALA A 78 -12.64 11.46 -4.78
CA ALA A 78 -12.09 10.66 -3.69
C ALA A 78 -11.11 11.46 -2.82
N LYS A 79 -11.65 11.98 -1.72
CA LYS A 79 -10.90 12.46 -0.57
C LYS A 79 -11.15 11.55 0.63
N PHE A 80 -10.10 10.94 1.14
CA PHE A 80 -10.17 10.09 2.34
C PHE A 80 -9.58 10.84 3.52
N THR A 81 -10.28 10.82 4.65
CA THR A 81 -9.83 11.47 5.89
C THR A 81 -9.92 10.49 7.04
N SER A 82 -8.93 10.48 7.93
CA SER A 82 -9.01 9.73 9.18
C SER A 82 -10.07 10.31 10.12
N GLU A 83 -10.68 9.46 10.94
CA GLU A 83 -11.58 9.89 12.01
C GLU A 83 -10.84 10.65 13.12
N SER A 84 -9.59 10.28 13.38
CA SER A 84 -8.73 10.98 14.34
C SER A 84 -8.36 12.37 13.82
N THR A 85 -8.35 13.35 14.72
CA THR A 85 -8.03 14.74 14.41
C THR A 85 -6.92 15.30 15.30
N ASP A 86 -6.25 16.35 14.83
CA ASP A 86 -5.29 17.14 15.61
C ASP A 86 -6.00 18.12 16.56
N ALA A 87 -5.24 18.86 17.36
CA ALA A 87 -5.77 19.88 18.27
C ALA A 87 -6.59 21.01 17.58
N LYS A 88 -6.54 21.12 16.25
CA LYS A 88 -7.32 22.09 15.45
C LYS A 88 -8.52 21.45 14.77
N GLY A 89 -8.80 20.16 15.03
CA GLY A 89 -9.88 19.41 14.39
C GLY A 89 -9.58 19.00 12.95
N GLN A 90 -8.33 19.07 12.49
CA GLN A 90 -7.95 18.58 11.17
C GLN A 90 -7.66 17.09 11.22
N PRO A 91 -8.06 16.29 10.20
CA PRO A 91 -7.79 14.86 10.20
C PRO A 91 -6.29 14.58 10.24
N LEU A 92 -5.87 13.58 11.02
CA LEU A 92 -4.46 13.19 11.11
C LEU A 92 -3.92 12.64 9.80
N VAL A 93 -4.75 11.94 9.02
CA VAL A 93 -4.39 11.48 7.68
C VAL A 93 -5.43 11.98 6.69
N GLU A 94 -4.96 12.54 5.59
CA GLU A 94 -5.78 13.04 4.50
C GLU A 94 -5.17 12.61 3.18
N ILE A 95 -5.92 11.89 2.35
CA ILE A 95 -5.52 11.45 1.02
C ILE A 95 -6.42 12.15 0.01
N ASP A 96 -5.83 12.98 -0.85
CA ASP A 96 -6.50 13.68 -1.94
C ASP A 96 -6.05 13.04 -3.25
N LEU A 97 -6.85 12.12 -3.79
CA LEU A 97 -6.51 11.38 -5.01
C LEU A 97 -6.50 12.29 -6.25
N LYS A 98 -7.29 13.36 -6.25
CA LYS A 98 -7.32 14.33 -7.35
C LYS A 98 -5.99 15.06 -7.49
N LYS A 99 -5.31 15.33 -6.38
CA LYS A 99 -3.97 15.97 -6.38
C LYS A 99 -2.81 14.97 -6.32
N GLY A 100 -3.11 13.70 -6.06
CA GLY A 100 -2.10 12.68 -5.76
C GLY A 100 -1.33 13.00 -4.47
N GLU A 101 -1.98 13.66 -3.51
CA GLU A 101 -1.39 14.17 -2.28
C GLU A 101 -1.83 13.33 -1.06
N ILE A 102 -0.89 13.08 -0.16
CA ILE A 102 -1.11 12.45 1.14
C ILE A 102 -0.55 13.42 2.19
N SER A 103 -1.40 13.84 3.11
CA SER A 103 -1.03 14.67 4.25
C SER A 103 -1.15 13.85 5.54
N MET A 104 -0.10 13.84 6.35
CA MET A 104 -0.05 13.21 7.66
C MET A 104 0.30 14.27 8.71
N ARG A 105 -0.47 14.35 9.78
CA ARG A 105 -0.33 15.33 10.85
C ARG A 105 -0.15 14.59 12.18
N ALA A 106 0.70 15.13 13.04
CA ALA A 106 0.80 14.64 14.42
C ALA A 106 -0.33 15.23 15.27
N ALA A 107 -0.94 14.42 16.13
CA ALA A 107 -2.07 14.87 16.96
C ALA A 107 -1.70 16.03 17.91
N GLU A 108 -0.49 15.96 18.49
CA GLU A 108 -0.05 16.87 19.56
C GLU A 108 1.08 17.82 19.15
N SER A 109 1.52 17.79 17.89
CA SER A 109 2.64 18.62 17.45
C SER A 109 2.35 19.35 16.15
N LYS A 110 3.15 20.38 15.87
CA LYS A 110 3.09 21.11 14.59
C LYS A 110 3.71 20.31 13.44
N ALA A 111 4.16 19.07 13.67
CA ALA A 111 4.75 18.24 12.64
C ALA A 111 3.69 17.80 11.61
N GLN A 112 3.98 18.07 10.34
CA GLN A 112 3.18 17.68 9.20
C GLN A 112 4.08 17.13 8.11
N LEU A 113 3.70 15.99 7.54
CA LEU A 113 4.34 15.35 6.40
C LEU A 113 3.37 15.40 5.22
N TYR A 114 3.87 15.83 4.08
CA TYR A 114 3.21 15.86 2.79
C TYR A 114 3.96 14.93 1.85
N ALA A 115 3.27 13.95 1.29
CA ALA A 115 3.80 13.06 0.27
C ALA A 115 2.97 13.24 -1.01
N GLN A 116 3.64 13.35 -2.15
CA GLN A 116 3.01 13.50 -3.45
C GLN A 116 3.76 12.69 -4.51
N PHE A 117 3.06 12.09 -5.46
CA PHE A 117 3.69 11.56 -6.66
C PHE A 117 3.82 12.67 -7.71
N SER A 118 5.05 12.95 -8.14
CA SER A 118 5.31 13.81 -9.29
C SER A 118 4.73 13.21 -10.58
N SER A 119 4.55 14.05 -11.61
CA SER A 119 4.13 13.59 -12.94
C SER A 119 5.06 12.55 -13.57
N SER A 120 6.31 12.44 -13.10
CA SER A 120 7.25 11.40 -13.51
C SER A 120 7.18 10.12 -12.66
N GLY A 121 6.17 9.97 -11.79
CA GLY A 121 6.00 8.81 -10.90
C GLY A 121 6.95 8.76 -9.71
N LYS A 122 7.74 9.82 -9.45
CA LYS A 122 8.62 9.88 -8.27
C LYS A 122 7.85 10.34 -7.06
N LEU A 123 8.02 9.65 -5.93
CA LEU A 123 7.53 10.07 -4.63
C LEU A 123 8.35 11.28 -4.12
N VAL A 124 7.66 12.38 -3.86
CA VAL A 124 8.18 13.60 -3.27
C VAL A 124 7.59 13.72 -1.88
N MET A 125 8.45 13.74 -0.86
CA MET A 125 8.06 14.00 0.51
C MET A 125 8.55 15.40 0.91
N SER A 126 7.71 16.16 1.58
CA SER A 126 7.97 17.50 2.12
C SER A 126 7.22 17.69 3.43
N GLY A 127 7.51 18.73 4.22
CA GLY A 127 6.81 18.89 5.50
C GLY A 127 7.37 19.98 6.39
N LEU A 128 6.56 20.40 7.36
CA LEU A 128 6.94 21.35 8.40
C LEU A 128 7.00 20.61 9.75
N GLY A 129 8.17 20.60 10.37
CA GLY A 129 8.38 20.01 11.68
C GLY A 129 9.87 20.09 12.09
N PRO A 130 10.19 20.08 13.40
CA PRO A 130 11.58 20.21 13.87
C PRO A 130 12.52 19.13 13.28
N GLY A 131 12.00 17.94 12.95
CA GLY A 131 12.77 16.87 12.32
C GLY A 131 12.95 16.99 10.80
N LEU A 132 12.09 17.71 10.07
CA LEU A 132 12.11 17.70 8.60
C LEU A 132 13.28 18.49 8.00
N SER A 133 13.72 19.57 8.64
CA SER A 133 14.94 20.27 8.23
C SER A 133 16.19 19.40 8.39
N ILE A 134 16.21 18.56 9.42
CA ILE A 134 17.28 17.60 9.69
C ILE A 134 17.18 16.43 8.71
N PHE A 135 15.97 15.96 8.39
CA PHE A 135 15.74 14.94 7.38
C PHE A 135 16.14 15.40 5.97
N GLU A 136 15.79 16.62 5.56
CA GLU A 136 16.21 17.16 4.25
C GLU A 136 17.74 17.34 4.19
N LYS A 137 18.35 17.76 5.30
CA LYS A 137 19.81 17.77 5.42
C LYS A 137 20.40 16.37 5.29
N ALA A 138 19.85 15.38 5.99
CA ALA A 138 20.26 13.98 5.92
C ALA A 138 20.10 13.42 4.50
N LYS A 139 18.99 13.73 3.82
CA LYS A 139 18.72 13.35 2.44
C LYS A 139 19.74 13.94 1.47
N SER A 140 20.15 15.20 1.67
CA SER A 140 21.22 15.83 0.87
C SER A 140 22.60 15.20 1.10
N GLN A 141 22.81 14.55 2.25
CA GLN A 141 24.07 13.90 2.63
C GLN A 141 24.13 12.43 2.21
N GLY A 142 23.02 11.85 1.76
CA GLY A 142 22.94 10.50 1.22
C GLY A 142 22.27 9.48 2.15
N PHE A 143 22.20 8.23 1.68
CA PHE A 143 21.41 7.17 2.32
C PHE A 143 21.81 6.88 3.78
N SER A 144 23.11 6.82 4.09
CA SER A 144 23.59 6.56 5.45
C SER A 144 23.11 7.60 6.46
N SER A 145 23.13 8.88 6.08
CA SER A 145 22.65 9.96 6.95
C SER A 145 21.14 9.90 7.16
N VAL A 146 20.38 9.46 6.16
CA VAL A 146 18.93 9.21 6.29
C VAL A 146 18.68 8.05 7.26
N GLN A 147 19.47 6.97 7.16
CA GLN A 147 19.37 5.84 8.07
C GLN A 147 19.69 6.23 9.52
N ASP A 148 20.76 7.01 9.73
CA ASP A 148 21.14 7.52 11.05
C ASP A 148 20.04 8.43 11.63
N TYR A 149 19.49 9.33 10.81
CA TYR A 149 18.37 10.19 11.22
C TYR A 149 17.15 9.36 11.65
N LEU A 150 16.76 8.35 10.86
CA LEU A 150 15.63 7.49 11.19
C LEU A 150 15.90 6.68 12.47
N ALA A 151 17.12 6.18 12.66
CA ALA A 151 17.52 5.45 13.86
C ALA A 151 17.44 6.35 15.10
N SER A 152 17.98 7.58 15.04
CA SER A 152 17.88 8.56 16.12
C SER A 152 16.42 8.94 16.40
N PHE A 153 15.63 9.20 15.36
CA PHE A 153 14.22 9.53 15.50
C PHE A 153 13.42 8.42 16.19
N ILE A 154 13.67 7.15 15.84
CA ILE A 154 13.04 6.00 16.49
C ILE A 154 13.51 5.88 17.94
N ALA A 155 14.81 6.01 18.21
CA ALA A 155 15.36 5.92 19.56
C ALA A 155 14.80 6.99 20.51
N GLU A 156 14.53 8.19 20.03
CA GLU A 156 13.96 9.30 20.80
C GLU A 156 12.43 9.24 20.92
N SER A 157 11.76 8.37 20.16
CA SER A 157 10.30 8.21 20.21
C SER A 157 9.86 7.36 21.41
N GLN A 158 8.58 7.49 21.81
CA GLN A 158 7.99 6.62 22.84
C GLN A 158 8.12 5.13 22.48
N LEU A 159 8.02 4.79 21.18
CA LEU A 159 8.25 3.43 20.69
C LEU A 159 9.68 2.95 21.01
N GLY A 160 10.68 3.81 20.81
CA GLY A 160 12.08 3.52 21.15
C GLY A 160 12.28 3.31 22.64
N VAL A 161 11.68 4.18 23.47
CA VAL A 161 11.70 4.07 24.93
C VAL A 161 11.06 2.76 25.40
N ASP A 162 9.88 2.41 24.87
CA ASP A 162 9.15 1.20 25.23
C ASP A 162 9.92 -0.06 24.82
N LEU A 163 10.50 -0.07 23.62
CA LEU A 163 11.34 -1.17 23.14
C LEU A 163 12.59 -1.35 24.02
N CYS A 164 13.28 -0.26 24.37
CA CYS A 164 14.43 -0.32 25.27
C CYS A 164 14.03 -0.86 26.65
N SER A 165 12.91 -0.39 27.21
CA SER A 165 12.40 -0.87 28.50
C SER A 165 12.06 -2.37 28.45
N GLN A 166 11.50 -2.86 27.35
CA GLN A 166 11.24 -4.30 27.18
C GLN A 166 12.52 -5.12 27.08
N ILE A 167 13.52 -4.64 26.33
CA ILE A 167 14.83 -5.29 26.23
C ILE A 167 15.48 -5.38 27.62
N GLU A 168 15.49 -4.29 28.39
CA GLU A 168 16.01 -4.27 29.75
C GLU A 168 15.28 -5.24 30.68
N LYS A 169 13.95 -5.36 30.56
CA LYS A 169 13.17 -6.33 31.33
C LYS A 169 13.54 -7.77 30.97
N ILE A 170 13.77 -8.06 29.69
CA ILE A 170 14.21 -9.39 29.24
C ILE A 170 15.60 -9.68 29.82
N SER A 171 16.56 -8.77 29.66
CA SER A 171 17.92 -8.91 30.19
C SER A 171 17.99 -8.99 31.72
N ALA A 172 17.05 -8.35 32.43
CA ALA A 172 16.94 -8.44 33.89
C ALA A 172 16.24 -9.73 34.36
N SER A 173 15.43 -10.36 33.50
CA SER A 173 14.71 -11.60 33.81
C SER A 173 15.56 -12.87 33.66
N ASP A 174 16.75 -12.77 33.06
CA ASP A 174 17.73 -13.86 32.92
C ASP A 174 18.34 -14.35 34.26
N GLY A 175 17.88 -13.81 35.40
CA GLY A 175 18.15 -14.37 36.73
C GLY A 175 17.41 -15.68 37.05
N ILE A 176 16.54 -16.17 36.17
CA ILE A 176 15.81 -17.44 36.35
C ILE A 176 16.13 -18.40 35.20
N GLY A 177 17.26 -19.09 35.31
CA GLY A 177 17.49 -20.40 34.70
C GLY A 177 17.41 -20.48 33.16
N VAL A 178 18.15 -19.62 32.46
CA VAL A 178 18.44 -19.86 31.03
C VAL A 178 19.54 -20.92 30.95
N SER A 179 19.31 -22.01 30.21
CA SER A 179 20.34 -23.04 30.03
C SER A 179 21.54 -22.44 29.27
N GLN A 180 22.75 -22.90 29.60
CA GLN A 180 23.98 -22.45 28.93
C GLN A 180 23.90 -22.58 27.38
N GLU A 181 23.11 -23.55 26.92
CA GLU A 181 22.83 -23.80 25.50
C GLU A 181 22.03 -22.64 24.86
N GLN A 182 21.05 -22.05 25.56
CA GLN A 182 20.31 -20.88 25.08
C GLN A 182 21.18 -19.62 25.05
N LEU A 183 22.06 -19.43 26.04
CA LEU A 183 23.02 -18.33 26.05
C LEU A 183 24.00 -18.37 24.87
N ASP A 184 24.49 -19.57 24.51
CA ASP A 184 25.36 -19.74 23.33
C ASP A 184 24.59 -19.51 22.01
N THR A 185 23.28 -19.76 22.00
CA THR A 185 22.42 -19.49 20.83
C THR A 185 22.17 -17.99 20.67
N ASP A 186 21.93 -17.29 21.78
CA ASP A 186 21.68 -15.86 21.82
C ASP A 186 22.95 -15.02 21.58
N GLU A 187 24.12 -15.41 22.11
CA GLU A 187 25.39 -14.76 21.77
C GLU A 187 25.70 -14.88 20.27
N ASN A 188 25.45 -16.05 19.68
CA ASN A 188 25.60 -16.23 18.25
C ASN A 188 24.64 -15.36 17.46
N PHE A 189 23.39 -15.23 17.90
CA PHE A 189 22.39 -14.37 17.26
C PHE A 189 22.77 -12.89 17.34
N ILE A 190 23.18 -12.39 18.51
CA ILE A 190 23.62 -11.01 18.72
C ILE A 190 24.84 -10.68 17.84
N ARG A 191 25.84 -11.55 17.80
CA ARG A 191 27.04 -11.36 16.96
C ARG A 191 26.71 -11.34 15.46
N ARG A 192 25.67 -12.06 15.05
CA ARG A 192 25.17 -12.09 13.67
C ARG A 192 24.38 -10.84 13.31
N ILE A 193 23.56 -10.32 14.22
CA ILE A 193 22.90 -9.01 14.04
C ILE A 193 23.96 -7.91 13.90
N GLN A 194 25.01 -7.93 14.71
CA GLN A 194 26.12 -6.98 14.59
C GLN A 194 26.85 -7.11 13.24
N THR A 195 27.08 -8.34 12.77
CA THR A 195 27.69 -8.61 11.45
C THR A 195 26.78 -8.15 10.30
N ALA A 196 25.47 -8.33 10.43
CA ALA A 196 24.47 -7.86 9.48
C ALA A 196 24.41 -6.32 9.44
N ALA A 197 24.47 -5.67 10.60
CA ALA A 197 24.51 -4.21 10.71
C ALA A 197 25.77 -3.62 10.05
N GLN A 198 26.93 -4.27 10.22
CA GLN A 198 28.19 -3.86 9.57
C GLN A 198 28.19 -4.02 8.04
N ARG A 199 27.33 -4.89 7.49
CA ARG A 199 27.22 -5.16 6.04
C ARG A 199 26.20 -4.27 5.32
N GLY A 200 25.52 -3.38 6.06
CA GLY A 200 24.49 -2.49 5.52
C GLY A 200 23.10 -3.11 5.50
N ALA A 201 22.06 -2.26 5.55
CA ALA A 201 20.68 -2.66 5.85
C ALA A 201 20.11 -3.75 4.93
N GLN A 202 20.35 -3.65 3.62
CA GLN A 202 19.79 -4.59 2.63
C GLN A 202 20.41 -5.98 2.74
N GLU A 203 21.75 -6.06 2.81
CA GLU A 203 22.47 -7.33 2.86
C GLU A 203 22.40 -7.98 4.25
N GLY A 204 22.34 -7.15 5.29
CA GLY A 204 22.10 -7.57 6.66
C GLY A 204 20.71 -8.19 6.86
N CYS A 205 19.64 -7.53 6.37
CA CYS A 205 18.29 -8.10 6.44
C CYS A 205 18.16 -9.41 5.66
N ARG A 206 18.80 -9.51 4.48
CA ARG A 206 18.79 -10.74 3.67
C ARG A 206 19.43 -11.91 4.41
N LEU A 207 20.58 -11.68 5.06
CA LEU A 207 21.27 -12.68 5.86
C LEU A 207 20.41 -13.20 7.02
N VAL A 208 19.77 -12.29 7.77
CA VAL A 208 18.90 -12.67 8.90
C VAL A 208 17.67 -13.45 8.42
N LEU A 209 17.06 -13.06 7.31
CA LEU A 209 15.86 -13.71 6.76
C LEU A 209 16.14 -15.08 6.14
N ASP A 210 17.25 -15.26 5.43
CA ASP A 210 17.61 -16.56 4.84
C ASP A 210 17.95 -17.61 5.90
N GLU A 211 18.39 -17.18 7.08
CA GLU A 211 18.73 -18.08 8.18
C GLU A 211 17.51 -18.43 9.04
N LEU A 212 16.58 -17.50 9.27
CA LEU A 212 15.26 -17.78 9.87
C LEU A 212 14.46 -18.80 9.05
N LYS A 213 14.67 -18.85 7.74
CA LYS A 213 14.09 -19.88 6.87
C LYS A 213 14.74 -21.26 7.03
N ARG A 214 15.99 -21.34 7.50
CA ARG A 214 16.72 -22.60 7.73
C ARG A 214 16.51 -23.17 9.14
N SER A 215 16.06 -22.34 10.09
CA SER A 215 15.78 -22.75 11.47
C SER A 215 14.35 -23.23 11.71
N ARG A 216 13.51 -23.30 10.66
CA ARG A 216 12.21 -23.99 10.64
C ARG A 216 12.35 -25.33 9.94
#